data_AF-A0A534VX43-F1
#
_entry.id   AF-A0A534VX43-F1
#
_cell.length_a   1.000
_cell.length_b   1.000
_cell.length_c   1.000
_cell.angle_alpha   90.00
_cell.angle_beta   90.00
_cell.angle_gamma   90.00
#
_symmetry.space_group_name_H-M   'P 1'
#
loop_
_entity.id
_entity.type
_entity.pdbx_description
1 polymer ?
#
loop_
_entity_poly.entity_id
_entity_poly.type
_entity_poly.pdbx_seq_one_letter_code
_entity_poly.pdbx_strand_id
1 'polypeptide(L)' 'MARRLGMQVREEVLLREVGYRVRSGACRVRGDDVVFLDRNLPADERVQVLVDALAGRDLEAVYLTPAARRLLERRARAAG' A
#
# COMPACT_ATOMS: atom_id res chain seq x y z
N MET A 1 -4.67 -6.80 7.93
CA MET A 1 -5.64 -5.78 7.47
C MET A 1 -5.81 -5.80 5.96
N ALA A 2 -4.76 -5.60 5.15
CA ALA A 2 -4.88 -5.58 3.68
C ALA A 2 -5.56 -6.81 3.04
N ARG A 3 -5.29 -8.03 3.53
CA ARG A 3 -5.97 -9.25 3.03
C ARG A 3 -7.49 -9.22 3.18
N ARG A 4 -8.01 -8.54 4.22
CA ARG A 4 -9.47 -8.38 4.41
C ARG A 4 -10.08 -7.40 3.41
N LEU A 5 -9.27 -6.59 2.73
CA LEU A 5 -9.65 -5.66 1.67
C LEU A 5 -9.37 -6.24 0.27
N GLY A 6 -9.16 -7.56 0.17
CA GLY A 6 -8.84 -8.23 -1.09
C GLY A 6 -7.43 -7.98 -1.62
N MET A 7 -6.55 -7.35 -0.82
CA MET A 7 -5.17 -7.05 -1.23
C MET A 7 -4.15 -7.96 -0.54
N GLN A 8 -3.25 -8.50 -1.34
CA GLN A 8 -2.07 -9.19 -0.82
C GLN A 8 -0.94 -8.18 -0.61
N VAL A 9 -0.18 -8.32 0.47
CA VAL A 9 1.03 -7.52 0.72
C VAL A 9 2.22 -8.47 0.65
N ARG A 10 3.20 -8.15 -0.19
CA ARG A 10 4.43 -8.93 -0.38
C ARG A 10 5.63 -8.06 -0.06
N GLU A 11 6.45 -8.53 0.89
CA GLU A 11 7.70 -7.87 1.27
C GLU A 11 8.88 -8.47 0.49
N GLU A 12 9.43 -7.70 -0.42
CA GLU A 12 10.49 -8.13 -1.35
C GLU A 12 11.74 -7.26 -1.17
N VAL A 13 12.88 -7.72 -1.68
CA VAL A 13 14.01 -6.82 -1.96
C VAL A 13 13.82 -6.32 -3.38
N LEU A 14 13.44 -5.06 -3.55
CA LEU A 14 13.25 -4.48 -4.87
C LEU A 14 14.60 -4.02 -5.41
N LEU A 15 15.23 -4.87 -6.21
CA LEU A 15 16.54 -4.58 -6.80
C LEU A 15 16.47 -3.35 -7.71
N ARG A 16 17.54 -2.56 -7.66
CA ARG A 16 17.80 -1.49 -8.62
C ARG A 16 18.86 -2.03 -9.58
N GLU A 17 18.51 -2.11 -10.85
CA GLU A 17 19.47 -2.49 -11.88
C GLU A 17 19.63 -1.37 -12.89
N VAL A 18 20.71 -1.44 -13.66
CA VAL A 18 21.01 -0.44 -14.69
C VAL A 18 19.89 -0.46 -15.74
N GLY A 19 19.20 0.67 -15.88
CA GLY A 19 18.12 0.84 -16.87
C GLY A 19 16.71 0.68 -16.30
N TYR A 20 16.51 0.22 -15.05
CA TYR A 20 15.19 0.21 -14.42
C TYR A 20 15.25 0.41 -12.89
N ARG A 21 14.32 1.25 -12.40
CA ARG A 21 14.16 1.49 -10.97
C ARG A 21 12.79 0.99 -10.52
N VAL A 22 12.78 -0.17 -9.87
CA VAL A 22 11.59 -0.70 -9.23
C VAL A 22 11.29 0.12 -7.97
N ARG A 23 10.01 0.36 -7.68
CA ARG A 23 9.53 1.04 -6.48
C ARG A 23 8.41 0.23 -5.86
N SER A 24 8.24 0.36 -4.55
CA SER A 24 7.08 -0.16 -3.83
C SER A 24 5.79 0.46 -4.34
N GLY A 25 4.69 -0.28 -4.27
CA GLY A 25 3.39 0.21 -4.75
C GLY A 25 2.36 -0.90 -4.99
N ALA A 26 1.15 -0.48 -5.32
CA ALA A 26 0.07 -1.37 -5.75
C ALA A 26 0.26 -1.80 -7.21
N CYS A 27 0.02 -3.08 -7.48
CA CYS A 27 0.15 -3.69 -8.79
C CYS A 27 -0.91 -4.79 -8.94
N ARG A 28 -1.31 -5.09 -10.17
CA ARG A 28 -2.16 -6.24 -10.48
C ARG A 28 -1.31 -7.36 -11.05
N VAL A 29 -1.29 -8.51 -10.37
CA VAL A 29 -0.52 -9.68 -10.79
C VAL A 29 -1.49 -10.81 -11.08
N ARG A 30 -1.61 -11.21 -12.35
CA ARG A 30 -2.52 -12.29 -12.79
C ARG A 30 -3.98 -12.11 -12.32
N GLY A 31 -4.43 -10.87 -12.23
CA GLY A 31 -5.78 -10.52 -11.76
C GLY A 31 -5.87 -10.19 -10.27
N ASP A 32 -4.88 -10.56 -9.46
CA ASP A 32 -4.85 -10.27 -8.03
C ASP A 32 -4.29 -8.87 -7.74
N ASP A 33 -4.94 -8.15 -6.84
CA ASP A 33 -4.42 -6.88 -6.32
C ASP A 33 -3.32 -7.16 -5.27
N VAL A 34 -2.09 -6.75 -5.57
CA VAL A 34 -0.90 -6.98 -4.75
C VAL A 34 -0.18 -5.66 -4.47
N VAL A 35 0.18 -5.42 -3.22
CA VAL A 35 1.09 -4.34 -2.83
C VAL A 35 2.47 -4.94 -2.62
N PHE A 36 3.44 -4.51 -3.42
CA PHE A 36 4.84 -4.84 -3.22
C PHE A 36 5.49 -3.78 -2.33
N LEU A 37 6.13 -4.24 -1.27
CA LEU A 37 6.83 -3.42 -0.29
C LEU A 37 8.29 -3.82 -0.26
N ASP A 38 9.16 -2.89 -0.61
CA ASP A 38 10.60 -3.06 -0.40
C ASP A 38 10.89 -3.10 1.10
N ARG A 39 11.47 -4.21 1.57
CA ARG A 39 11.82 -4.41 2.98
C ARG A 39 12.89 -3.44 3.49
N ASN A 40 13.64 -2.83 2.57
CA ASN A 40 14.67 -1.84 2.90
C ASN A 40 14.11 -0.44 3.11
N LEU A 41 12.82 -0.21 2.87
CA LEU A 41 12.20 1.08 3.13
C LEU A 41 12.09 1.36 4.64
N PRO A 42 12.37 2.60 5.06
CA PRO A 42 12.02 3.09 6.39
C PRO A 42 10.53 2.85 6.73
N ALA A 43 10.23 2.67 8.02
CA ALA A 43 8.88 2.31 8.46
C ALA A 43 7.82 3.34 8.05
N ASP A 44 8.15 4.63 8.10
CA ASP A 44 7.30 5.73 7.65
C ASP A 44 7.03 5.67 6.14
N GLU A 45 8.05 5.41 5.32
CA GLU A 45 7.88 5.21 3.88
C GLU A 45 7.02 3.98 3.58
N ARG A 46 7.19 2.89 4.33
CA ARG A 46 6.35 1.68 4.21
C ARG A 46 4.90 1.97 4.54
N VAL A 47 4.65 2.75 5.59
CA VAL A 47 3.30 3.20 5.95
C VAL A 47 2.71 4.04 4.83
N GLN A 48 3.48 4.96 4.24
CA GLN A 48 3.00 5.80 3.15
C GLN A 48 2.59 4.98 1.92
N VAL A 49 3.39 3.98 1.53
CA VAL A 49 3.04 3.05 0.43
C VAL A 49 1.72 2.34 0.70
N LEU A 50 1.50 1.88 1.92
CA LEU A 50 0.25 1.21 2.30
C LEU A 50 -0.93 2.18 2.30
N VAL A 51 -0.73 3.39 2.79
CA VAL A 51 -1.75 4.45 2.81
C VAL A 51 -2.16 4.80 1.38
N ASP A 52 -1.19 4.97 0.47
CA ASP A 52 -1.45 5.25 -0.93
C ASP A 52 -2.17 4.09 -1.63
N ALA A 53 -1.79 2.84 -1.34
CA ALA A 53 -2.42 1.66 -1.93
C ALA A 53 -3.85 1.41 -1.44
N LEU A 54 -4.16 1.80 -0.20
CA LEU A 54 -5.47 1.62 0.42
C LEU A 54 -6.39 2.84 0.28
N ALA A 55 -5.84 4.01 -0.08
CA ALA A 55 -6.63 5.21 -0.29
C ALA A 55 -7.70 4.99 -1.37
N GLY A 56 -8.93 5.42 -1.08
CA GLY A 56 -10.06 5.31 -1.99
C GLY A 56 -10.72 3.92 -2.07
N ARG A 57 -10.22 2.93 -1.33
CA ARG A 57 -10.94 1.65 -1.16
C ARG A 57 -12.02 1.75 -0.10
N ASP A 58 -13.02 0.89 -0.19
CA ASP A 58 -14.03 0.75 0.86
C ASP A 58 -13.39 0.10 2.11
N LEU A 59 -13.31 0.89 3.18
CA LEU A 59 -12.71 0.49 4.46
C LEU A 59 -13.78 0.15 5.50
N GLU A 60 -15.07 0.24 5.19
CA GLU A 60 -16.16 -0.02 6.14
C GLU A 60 -16.17 -1.48 6.61
N ALA A 61 -15.73 -2.40 5.75
CA ALA A 61 -15.62 -3.81 6.07
C ALA A 61 -14.46 -4.18 7.01
N VAL A 62 -13.59 -3.23 7.40
CA VAL A 62 -12.40 -3.50 8.22
C VAL A 62 -12.31 -2.56 9.40
N TYR A 63 -12.24 -3.13 10.60
CA TYR A 63 -11.89 -2.36 11.79
C TYR A 63 -10.51 -1.74 11.63
N LEU A 64 -10.44 -0.42 11.73
CA LEU A 64 -9.22 0.38 11.75
C LEU A 64 -9.22 1.22 13.02
N THR A 65 -8.05 1.41 13.63
CA THR A 65 -7.94 2.35 14.74
C THR A 65 -8.28 3.76 14.26
N PRO A 66 -8.79 4.66 15.13
CA PRO A 66 -9.13 6.03 14.74
C PRO A 66 -7.96 6.79 14.09
N ALA A 67 -6.73 6.53 14.56
CA ALA A 67 -5.53 7.13 13.98
C ALA A 67 -5.27 6.66 12.54
N ALA A 68 -5.40 5.36 12.27
CA ALA A 68 -5.23 4.79 10.93
C ALA A 68 -6.32 5.27 9.96
N ARG A 69 -7.58 5.33 10.42
CA ARG A 69 -8.71 5.82 9.62
C ARG A 69 -8.51 7.28 9.19
N ARG A 70 -8.13 8.16 10.13
CA ARG A 70 -7.82 9.57 9.81
C ARG A 70 -6.70 9.72 8.78
N LEU A 71 -5.69 8.86 8.82
CA LEU A 71 -4.57 8.90 7.86
C LEU A 71 -5.05 8.59 6.44
N LEU A 72 -5.88 7.56 6.28
CA LEU A 72 -6.44 7.15 4.99
C LEU A 72 -7.45 8.17 4.44
N GLU A 73 -8.32 8.69 5.29
CA GLU A 73 -9.30 9.73 4.89
C GLU A 73 -8.61 11.01 4.41
N ARG A 74 -7.57 11.47 5.10
CA ARG A 74 -6.77 12.62 4.65
C ARG A 74 -6.15 12.37 3.28
N ARG A 75 -5.61 11.18 3.05
CA ARG A 75 -4.97 10.83 1.79
C ARG A 75 -5.97 10.75 0.64
N ALA A 76 -7.14 10.16 0.88
CA ALA A 76 -8.21 10.04 -0.12
C ALA A 76 -8.69 11.43 -0.56
N ARG A 77 -8.87 12.38 0.36
CA ARG A 77 -9.24 13.77 0.05
C ARG A 77 -8.19 14.52 -0.78
N ALA A 78 -6.91 14.17 -0.63
CA ALA A 78 -5.83 14.78 -1.41
C ALA A 78 -5.62 14.14 -2.80
N ALA A 79 -6.29 13.01 -3.07
CA ALA A 79 -6.19 12.29 -4.35
C ALA A 79 -7.37 12.53 -5.31
N GLY A 80 -8.46 13.12 -4.83
CA GLY A 80 -9.62 13.55 -5.63
C GLY A 80 -9.54 15.03 -5.97
#